data_AF-A0A7Y3X4A7-F1
#
_entry.id   AF-A0A7Y3X4A7-F1
#
_cell.length_a   1.000
_cell.length_b   1.000
_cell.length_c   1.000
_cell.angle_alpha   90.00
_cell.angle_beta   90.00
_cell.angle_gamma   90.00
#
_symmetry.space_group_name_H-M   'P 1'
#
loop_
_entity.id
_entity.type
_entity.pdbx_description
1 polymer ?
#
loop_
_entity_poly.entity_id
_entity_poly.type
_entity_poly.pdbx_seq_one_letter_code
_entity_poly.pdbx_strand_id
1 'polypeptide(L)'
;MSDTNLSNTSRTNWAALEAMTDEEIDYSDIPPLTDEFFENATLRIPASQAQQLVQIDPDVLSWFQSHHKKYKTAINLALRHYIESNGEQPAL
;
A
#
# COMPACT_ATOMS: atom_id res chain seq x y z
N MET A 1 10.20 16.92 -0.91
CA MET A 1 10.71 15.82 -1.77
C MET A 1 12.15 16.15 -2.08
N SER A 2 13.09 15.24 -1.84
CA SER A 2 14.53 15.50 -1.99
C SER A 2 14.95 15.28 -3.44
N ASP A 3 15.52 16.30 -4.09
CA ASP A 3 15.91 16.34 -5.52
C ASP A 3 17.11 15.44 -5.91
N THR A 4 17.49 14.45 -5.10
CA THR A 4 18.80 13.79 -5.21
C THR A 4 18.81 12.44 -5.94
N ASN A 5 17.78 12.09 -6.74
CA ASN A 5 17.71 10.78 -7.41
C ASN A 5 17.63 10.79 -8.95
N LEU A 6 17.77 11.93 -9.64
CA LEU A 6 17.60 12.01 -11.11
C LEU A 6 18.88 12.29 -11.90
N SER A 7 20.08 12.06 -11.33
CA SER A 7 21.35 12.32 -12.04
C SER A 7 21.72 11.26 -13.09
N ASN A 8 20.91 10.22 -13.27
CA ASN A 8 21.15 9.23 -14.31
C ASN A 8 20.32 9.59 -15.55
N THR A 9 20.98 10.17 -16.56
CA THR A 9 20.38 10.38 -17.88
C THR A 9 19.94 9.03 -18.40
N SER A 10 18.62 8.83 -18.51
CA SER A 10 18.07 7.58 -19.02
C SER A 10 18.70 7.26 -20.37
N ARG A 11 19.20 6.03 -20.55
CA ARG A 11 19.72 5.53 -21.83
C ARG A 11 18.60 5.18 -22.83
N THR A 12 17.36 5.49 -22.48
CA THR A 12 16.19 5.30 -23.34
C THR A 12 16.28 6.17 -24.58
N ASN A 13 15.98 5.58 -25.74
CA ASN A 13 15.79 6.33 -26.97
C ASN A 13 14.38 6.96 -26.99
N TRP A 14 14.27 8.18 -26.47
CA TRP A 14 13.00 8.90 -26.35
C TRP A 14 12.36 9.26 -27.69
N ALA A 15 13.17 9.60 -28.70
CA ALA A 15 12.66 9.92 -30.03
C ALA A 15 12.02 8.70 -30.73
N ALA A 16 12.54 7.49 -30.47
CA ALA A 16 11.93 6.27 -30.97
C ALA A 16 10.59 5.97 -30.27
N LEU A 17 10.48 6.19 -28.96
CA LEU A 17 9.23 6.02 -28.23
C LEU A 17 8.16 7.04 -28.66
N GLU A 18 8.55 8.28 -28.91
CA GLU A 18 7.62 9.34 -29.35
C GLU A 18 7.08 9.10 -30.77
N ALA A 19 7.85 8.40 -31.61
CA ALA A 19 7.45 8.07 -32.98
C ALA A 19 6.72 6.73 -33.12
N MET A 20 6.72 5.89 -32.07
CA MET A 20 6.10 4.57 -32.07
C MET A 20 4.57 4.69 -32.04
N THR A 21 3.86 3.89 -32.83
CA THR A 21 2.39 3.83 -32.79
C THR A 21 1.90 2.81 -31.77
N ASP A 22 0.65 2.94 -31.33
CA ASP A 22 0.05 2.03 -30.34
C ASP A 22 0.04 0.57 -30.81
N GLU A 23 -0.08 0.33 -32.12
CA GLU A 23 -0.07 -1.02 -32.71
C GLU A 23 1.30 -1.69 -32.66
N GLU A 24 2.38 -0.91 -32.52
CA GLU A 24 3.75 -1.41 -32.41
C GLU A 24 4.12 -1.79 -30.96
N ILE A 25 3.26 -1.47 -29.99
CA ILE A 25 3.46 -1.81 -28.58
C ILE A 25 3.16 -3.29 -28.37
N ASP A 26 4.15 -4.02 -27.86
CA ASP A 26 4.02 -5.43 -27.50
C ASP A 26 3.31 -5.57 -26.14
N TYR A 27 2.09 -6.11 -26.17
CA TYR A 27 1.28 -6.42 -24.97
C TYR A 27 1.29 -7.91 -24.60
N SER A 28 2.19 -8.71 -25.18
CA SER A 28 2.20 -10.17 -24.98
C SER A 28 2.41 -10.61 -23.53
N ASP A 29 3.04 -9.77 -22.71
CA ASP A 29 3.27 -9.99 -21.28
C ASP A 29 2.14 -9.47 -20.38
N ILE A 30 1.29 -8.59 -20.91
CA ILE A 30 0.18 -7.94 -20.19
C ILE A 30 -1.13 -8.06 -20.98
N PRO A 31 -1.69 -9.28 -21.10
CA PRO A 31 -2.95 -9.49 -21.81
C PRO A 31 -4.09 -8.67 -21.16
N PRO A 32 -5.09 -8.25 -21.94
CA PRO A 32 -6.22 -7.50 -21.43
C PRO A 32 -7.00 -8.31 -20.40
N LEU A 33 -7.42 -7.66 -19.31
CA LEU A 33 -8.25 -8.27 -18.29
C LEU A 33 -9.67 -8.49 -18.83
N THR A 34 -10.22 -9.67 -18.61
CA THR A 34 -11.57 -10.06 -19.07
C THR A 34 -12.66 -9.63 -18.09
N ASP A 35 -13.91 -9.58 -18.54
CA ASP A 35 -15.05 -9.33 -17.64
C ASP A 35 -15.15 -10.36 -16.52
N GLU A 36 -14.85 -11.64 -16.79
CA GLU A 36 -14.78 -12.72 -15.79
C GLU A 36 -13.78 -12.45 -14.66
N PHE A 37 -12.67 -11.77 -14.96
CA PHE A 37 -11.70 -11.34 -13.94
C PHE A 37 -12.35 -10.33 -12.99
N PHE A 38 -13.09 -9.36 -13.54
CA PHE A 38 -13.76 -8.33 -12.75
C PHE A 38 -14.97 -8.87 -11.98
N GLU A 39 -15.69 -9.86 -12.51
CA GLU A 39 -16.80 -10.52 -11.80
C GLU A 39 -16.36 -11.16 -10.47
N ASN A 40 -15.13 -11.69 -10.43
CA ASN A 40 -14.57 -12.32 -9.24
C ASN A 40 -13.64 -11.40 -8.42
N ALA A 41 -13.38 -10.19 -8.92
CA ALA A 41 -12.46 -9.26 -8.27
C ALA A 41 -13.09 -8.67 -7.02
N THR A 42 -12.39 -8.78 -5.88
CA THR A 42 -12.79 -8.08 -4.66
C THR A 42 -12.17 -6.68 -4.64
N LEU A 43 -13.00 -5.65 -4.79
CA LEU A 43 -12.56 -4.27 -4.61
C LEU A 43 -12.16 -4.03 -3.15
N ARG A 44 -10.89 -3.69 -2.92
CA ARG A 44 -10.41 -3.23 -1.61
C ARG A 44 -10.15 -1.73 -1.66
N ILE A 45 -11.08 -0.96 -1.12
CA ILE A 45 -10.86 0.47 -0.88
C ILE A 45 -10.00 0.58 0.38
N PRO A 46 -8.82 1.23 0.33
CA PRO A 46 -8.05 1.47 1.54
C PRO A 46 -8.88 2.35 2.48
N ALA A 47 -9.21 1.83 3.66
CA ALA A 47 -9.90 2.62 4.67
C ALA A 47 -9.04 3.85 5.03
N SER A 48 -9.67 5.01 5.11
CA SER A 48 -9.02 6.22 5.62
C SER A 48 -8.53 5.94 7.03
N GLN A 49 -7.22 6.03 7.23
CA GLN A 49 -6.65 5.80 8.54
C GLN A 49 -7.12 6.93 9.47
N ALA A 50 -7.88 6.60 10.51
CA ALA A 50 -8.27 7.56 11.52
C ALA A 50 -7.02 8.21 12.13
N GLN A 51 -6.94 9.54 12.09
CA GLN A 51 -5.82 10.32 12.62
C GLN A 51 -6.09 10.79 14.06
N GLN A 52 -6.75 9.96 14.87
CA GLN A 52 -7.03 10.31 16.25
C GLN A 52 -5.80 10.06 17.13
N LEU A 53 -5.50 11.02 18.00
CA LEU A 53 -4.47 10.87 19.01
C LEU A 53 -5.00 9.99 20.14
N VAL A 54 -4.44 8.79 20.30
CA VAL A 54 -4.72 7.90 21.44
C VAL A 54 -3.59 8.06 22.46
N GLN A 55 -3.95 8.29 23.72
CA GLN A 55 -2.98 8.27 24.81
C GLN A 55 -2.65 6.81 25.16
N ILE A 56 -1.36 6.49 25.20
CA ILE A 56 -0.84 5.17 25.53
C ILE A 56 0.10 5.36 26.71
N ASP A 57 0.02 4.45 27.69
CA ASP A 57 0.90 4.48 28.84
C ASP A 57 2.38 4.36 28.43
N PRO A 58 3.29 5.08 29.12
CA PRO A 58 4.68 5.20 28.69
C PRO A 58 5.45 3.87 28.73
N ASP A 59 5.10 2.97 29.64
CA ASP A 59 5.68 1.63 29.76
C ASP A 59 5.28 0.73 28.58
N VAL A 60 3.99 0.73 28.21
CA VAL A 60 3.46 0.01 27.05
C VAL A 60 4.12 0.52 25.77
N LEU A 61 4.21 1.84 25.61
CA LEU A 61 4.86 2.45 24.45
C LEU A 61 6.34 2.03 24.35
N SER A 62 7.05 2.04 25.47
CA SER A 62 8.47 1.66 25.54
C SER A 62 8.68 0.18 25.17
N TRP A 63 7.78 -0.69 25.61
CA TRP A 63 7.80 -2.11 25.22
C TRP A 63 7.63 -2.29 23.70
N PHE A 64 6.65 -1.62 23.08
CA PHE A 64 6.46 -1.72 21.63
C PHE A 64 7.62 -1.10 20.82
N GLN A 65 8.21 0.00 21.30
CA GLN A 65 9.36 0.64 20.64
C GLN A 65 10.62 -0.22 20.68
N SER A 66 10.84 -0.97 21.76
CA SER A 66 11.99 -1.87 21.92
C SER A 66 11.87 -3.14 21.07
N HIS A 67 10.65 -3.65 20.84
CA HIS A 67 10.42 -4.91 20.14
C HIS A 67 10.13 -4.74 18.64
N HIS A 68 9.63 -3.56 18.22
CA HIS A 68 9.18 -3.35 16.84
C HIS A 68 9.69 -2.03 16.23
N LYS A 69 10.46 -2.13 15.14
CA LYS A 69 10.87 -0.98 14.32
C LYS A 69 9.68 -0.15 13.81
N LYS A 70 8.52 -0.79 13.64
CA LYS A 70 7.24 -0.17 13.25
C LYS A 70 6.21 -0.27 14.39
N TYR A 71 6.55 0.25 15.56
CA TYR A 71 5.74 0.13 16.79
C TYR A 71 4.27 0.57 16.63
N LYS A 72 3.99 1.64 15.88
CA LYS A 72 2.61 2.09 15.60
C LYS A 72 1.76 1.04 14.88
N THR A 73 2.35 0.32 13.94
CA THR A 73 1.67 -0.77 13.21
C THR A 73 1.43 -1.96 14.13
N ALA A 74 2.40 -2.30 14.99
CA ALA A 74 2.28 -3.38 15.96
C ALA A 74 1.17 -3.10 16.99
N ILE A 75 1.08 -1.87 17.49
CA ILE A 75 0.00 -1.43 18.38
C ILE A 75 -1.36 -1.58 17.69
N ASN A 76 -1.50 -1.10 16.45
CA ASN A 76 -2.76 -1.20 15.70
C ASN A 76 -3.18 -2.67 15.49
N LEU A 77 -2.23 -3.56 15.19
CA LEU A 77 -2.50 -4.98 15.03
C LEU A 77 -2.97 -5.63 16.33
N ALA A 78 -2.33 -5.31 17.47
CA ALA A 78 -2.74 -5.80 18.78
C ALA A 78 -4.16 -5.36 19.14
N LEU A 79 -4.51 -4.10 18.86
CA LEU A 79 -5.87 -3.58 19.06
C LEU A 79 -6.90 -4.31 18.19
N ARG A 80 -6.57 -4.57 16.91
CA ARG A 80 -7.46 -5.35 16.02
C ARG A 80 -7.73 -6.75 16.54
N HIS A 81 -6.69 -7.47 16.95
CA HIS A 81 -6.85 -8.81 17.51
C HIS A 81 -7.68 -8.81 18.79
N TYR A 82 -7.51 -7.81 19.65
CA TYR A 82 -8.35 -7.67 20.84
C TYR A 82 -9.84 -7.49 20.47
N ILE A 83 -10.13 -6.60 19.53
CA ILE A 83 -11.50 -6.37 19.03
C ILE A 83 -12.11 -7.65 18.44
N GLU A 84 -11.38 -8.34 17.56
CA GLU A 84 -11.79 -9.61 16.95
C GLU A 84 -12.08 -10.69 18.00
N SER A 85 -11.23 -10.79 19.02
CA SER A 85 -11.38 -11.80 20.09
C SER A 85 -12.58 -11.55 21.00
N ASN A 86 -13.05 -10.31 21.09
CA ASN A 86 -14.20 -9.93 21.90
C ASN A 86 -15.53 -9.95 21.12
N GLY A 87 -15.52 -10.36 19.85
CA GLY A 87 -16.75 -10.49 19.04
C GLY A 87 -17.39 -9.17 18.63
N GLU A 88 -16.79 -8.03 18.96
CA GLU A 88 -17.21 -6.72 18.48
C GLU A 88 -16.58 -6.49 17.11
N GLN A 89 -17.20 -6.96 16.02
CA GLN A 89 -16.71 -6.59 14.70
C GLN A 89 -16.91 -5.08 14.50
N PRO A 90 -15.84 -4.32 14.17
CA PRO A 90 -16.01 -2.94 13.78
C PRO A 90 -16.81 -2.93 12.48
N ALA A 91 -17.94 -2.22 12.48
CA ALA A 91 -18.72 -2.01 11.27
C ALA A 91 -17.80 -1.39 10.20
N LEU A 92 -17.65 -2.10 9.08
CA LEU A 92 -16.84 -1.70 7.93
C LEU A 92 -17.34 -0.39 7.31
#